data_AF-A0A2D8S6Q4-F1
#
_entry.id   AF-A0A2D8S6Q4-F1
#
_cell.length_a   1.000
_cell.length_b   1.000
_cell.length_c   1.000
_cell.angle_alpha   90.00
_cell.angle_beta   90.00
_cell.angle_gamma   90.00
#
_symmetry.space_group_name_H-M   'P 1'
#
loop_
_entity.id
_entity.type
_entity.pdbx_description
1 polymer ?
#
loop_
_entity_poly.entity_id
_entity_poly.type
_entity_poly.pdbx_seq_one_letter_code
_entity_poly.pdbx_strand_id
1 'polypeptide(L)'
;MNLRYSLLFIFLMVSPIMAEHDSTAIHHDPWFAYDKVLHFGVSCSIVLSTHYVLSEKMNIHDDMSLSTSVIISMGNGIIKEVWDSRQPSGFISRRDIIADVAGIIAGIWIISL
;
A
#
# COMPACT_ATOMS: atom_id res chain seq x y z
N MET A 1 -0.43 -5.78 -24.14
CA MET A 1 -1.52 -5.84 -23.14
C MET A 1 -2.83 -5.65 -23.89
N ASN A 2 -3.73 -6.65 -23.91
CA ASN A 2 -4.93 -6.61 -24.75
C ASN A 2 -5.94 -5.59 -24.22
N LEU A 3 -6.41 -4.69 -25.09
CA LEU A 3 -7.33 -3.57 -24.80
C LEU A 3 -8.59 -3.97 -24.00
N ARG A 4 -9.06 -5.22 -24.17
CA ARG A 4 -10.21 -5.77 -23.43
C ARG A 4 -9.94 -5.94 -21.94
N TYR A 5 -8.73 -6.33 -21.55
CA TYR A 5 -8.36 -6.47 -20.13
C TYR A 5 -8.13 -5.11 -19.48
N SER A 6 -7.64 -4.11 -20.23
CA SER A 6 -7.48 -2.74 -19.73
C SER A 6 -8.84 -2.09 -19.39
N LEU A 7 -9.88 -2.34 -20.18
CA LEU A 7 -11.23 -1.79 -19.93
C LEU A 7 -11.91 -2.43 -18.71
N LEU A 8 -11.74 -3.74 -18.52
CA LEU A 8 -12.22 -4.43 -17.31
C LEU A 8 -11.54 -3.92 -16.04
N PHE A 9 -10.25 -3.61 -16.13
CA PHE A 9 -9.47 -3.04 -15.02
C PHE A 9 -9.97 -1.63 -14.65
N ILE A 10 -10.27 -0.79 -15.64
CA ILE A 10 -10.82 0.56 -15.43
C ILE A 10 -12.23 0.49 -14.82
N PHE A 11 -13.08 -0.44 -15.26
CA PHE A 11 -14.45 -0.57 -14.75
C PHE A 11 -14.49 -1.01 -13.28
N LEU A 12 -13.58 -1.91 -12.87
CA LEU A 12 -13.43 -2.31 -11.47
C LEU A 12 -13.02 -1.15 -10.55
N MET A 13 -12.15 -0.26 -11.04
CA MET A 13 -11.68 0.92 -10.30
C MET A 13 -12.75 2.01 -10.09
N VAL A 14 -13.81 2.03 -10.91
CA VAL A 14 -14.89 3.04 -10.84
C VAL A 14 -16.03 2.62 -9.90
N SER A 15 -16.10 1.33 -9.53
CA SER A 15 -17.17 0.78 -8.69
C SER A 15 -17.35 1.41 -7.28
N PRO A 16 -16.33 1.92 -6.57
CA PRO A 16 -16.55 2.47 -5.23
C PRO A 16 -17.18 3.88 -5.24
N ILE A 17 -17.35 4.53 -6.41
CA ILE A 17 -17.87 5.91 -6.50
C ILE A 17 -19.37 6.00 -6.13
N MET A 18 -20.08 4.86 -6.05
CA MET A 18 -21.54 4.80 -5.82
C MET A 18 -21.95 4.17 -4.47
N ALA A 19 -21.02 4.02 -3.52
CA ALA A 19 -21.37 3.51 -2.20
C ALA A 19 -22.13 4.57 -1.37
N GLU A 20 -23.33 4.22 -0.92
CA GLU A 20 -24.19 5.07 -0.09
C GLU A 20 -23.56 5.37 1.27
N HIS A 21 -23.73 6.60 1.72
CA HIS A 21 -22.97 7.25 2.79
C HIS A 21 -23.68 7.11 4.15
N ASP A 22 -23.17 6.24 5.04
CA ASP A 22 -23.59 6.20 6.44
C ASP A 22 -22.54 6.87 7.34
N SER A 23 -22.85 8.09 7.79
CA SER A 23 -21.91 8.99 8.51
C SER A 23 -21.83 8.73 10.01
N THR A 24 -22.52 7.69 10.52
CA THR A 24 -22.75 7.52 11.96
C THR A 24 -22.11 6.28 12.56
N ALA A 25 -21.42 5.46 11.75
CA ALA A 25 -20.79 4.24 12.21
C ALA A 25 -19.52 4.51 13.06
N ILE A 26 -19.50 4.00 14.30
CA ILE A 26 -18.26 3.89 15.08
C ILE A 26 -17.34 2.92 14.33
N HIS A 27 -16.20 3.40 13.84
CA HIS A 27 -15.25 2.56 13.12
C HIS A 27 -14.56 1.58 14.07
N HIS A 28 -15.01 0.33 14.02
CA HIS A 28 -14.35 -0.78 14.67
C HIS A 28 -13.15 -1.23 13.84
N ASP A 29 -12.00 -0.63 14.14
CA ASP A 29 -10.69 -0.93 13.54
C ASP A 29 -9.94 -1.94 14.41
N PRO A 30 -9.85 -3.25 14.09
CA PRO A 30 -9.17 -4.25 14.92
C PRO A 30 -7.67 -4.29 14.62
N TRP A 31 -6.83 -4.66 15.60
CA TRP A 31 -5.39 -4.87 15.36
C TRP A 31 -5.08 -6.09 14.48
N PHE A 32 -5.94 -7.11 14.53
CA PHE A 32 -5.75 -8.39 13.83
C PHE A 32 -6.88 -8.60 12.84
N ALA A 33 -6.94 -7.73 11.84
CA ALA A 33 -7.88 -7.84 10.74
C ALA A 33 -7.14 -8.05 9.42
N TYR A 34 -7.88 -8.55 8.43
CA TYR A 34 -7.34 -8.88 7.11
C TYR A 34 -6.73 -7.66 6.41
N ASP A 35 -7.28 -6.48 6.65
CA ASP A 35 -6.73 -5.20 6.21
C ASP A 35 -5.28 -4.99 6.68
N LYS A 36 -4.96 -5.26 7.95
CA LYS A 36 -3.60 -5.07 8.50
C LYS A 36 -2.59 -6.01 7.85
N VAL A 37 -3.02 -7.23 7.54
CA VAL A 37 -2.20 -8.19 6.80
C VAL A 37 -1.93 -7.67 5.38
N LEU A 38 -2.92 -7.06 4.74
CA LEU A 38 -2.76 -6.47 3.42
C LEU A 38 -1.81 -5.27 3.43
N HIS A 39 -1.93 -4.36 4.39
CA HIS A 39 -1.00 -3.24 4.59
C HIS A 39 0.44 -3.72 4.76
N PHE A 40 0.65 -4.64 5.70
CA PHE A 40 1.94 -5.25 5.92
C PHE A 40 2.51 -5.89 4.65
N GLY A 41 1.72 -6.75 3.99
CA GLY A 41 2.16 -7.52 2.83
C GLY A 41 2.44 -6.66 1.60
N VAL A 42 1.58 -5.69 1.30
CA VAL A 42 1.75 -4.76 0.17
C VAL A 42 2.96 -3.87 0.41
N SER A 43 3.12 -3.30 1.59
CA SER A 43 4.27 -2.46 1.92
C SER A 43 5.59 -3.24 1.86
N CYS A 44 5.64 -4.45 2.41
CA CYS A 44 6.80 -5.34 2.28
C CYS A 44 7.10 -5.65 0.80
N SER A 45 6.06 -5.96 0.01
CA SER A 45 6.22 -6.30 -1.41
C SER A 45 6.71 -5.11 -2.24
N ILE A 46 6.26 -3.89 -1.96
CA ILE A 46 6.72 -2.68 -2.64
C ILE A 46 8.22 -2.45 -2.37
N VAL A 47 8.65 -2.58 -1.11
CA VAL A 47 10.07 -2.45 -0.76
C VAL A 47 10.91 -3.47 -1.53
N LEU A 48 10.56 -4.75 -1.45
CA LEU A 48 11.32 -5.83 -2.10
C LEU A 48 11.36 -5.69 -3.62
N SER A 49 10.20 -5.48 -4.25
CA SER A 49 10.11 -5.40 -5.71
C SER A 49 10.80 -4.15 -6.27
N THR A 50 10.65 -3.01 -5.60
CA THR A 50 11.31 -1.77 -6.02
C THR A 50 12.81 -1.89 -5.85
N HIS A 51 13.28 -2.34 -4.68
CA HIS A 51 14.71 -2.56 -4.45
C HIS A 51 15.30 -3.48 -5.52
N TYR A 52 14.71 -4.65 -5.74
CA TYR A 52 15.16 -5.62 -6.76
C TYR A 52 15.24 -5.01 -8.17
N VAL A 53 14.23 -4.24 -8.59
CA VAL A 53 14.27 -3.61 -9.92
C VAL A 53 15.39 -2.57 -10.00
N LEU A 54 15.54 -1.74 -8.96
CA LEU A 54 16.56 -0.68 -8.97
C LEU A 54 17.98 -1.24 -8.88
N SER A 55 18.25 -2.19 -7.98
CA SER A 55 19.58 -2.79 -7.80
C SER A 55 19.92 -3.76 -8.93
N GLU A 56 19.07 -4.75 -9.20
CA GLU A 56 19.41 -5.88 -10.09
C GLU A 56 19.10 -5.61 -11.56
N LYS A 57 18.10 -4.77 -11.86
CA LYS A 57 17.70 -4.50 -13.27
C LYS A 57 18.22 -3.19 -13.79
N MET A 58 18.37 -2.18 -12.92
CA MET A 58 18.83 -0.85 -13.30
C MET A 58 20.25 -0.55 -12.84
N ASN A 59 20.88 -1.44 -12.07
CA ASN A 59 22.25 -1.28 -11.58
C ASN A 59 22.46 0.03 -10.80
N ILE A 60 21.42 0.47 -10.08
CA ILE A 60 21.48 1.61 -9.16
C ILE A 60 22.14 1.16 -7.86
N HIS A 61 22.94 2.05 -7.28
CA HIS A 61 23.62 1.82 -6.00
C HIS A 61 22.64 1.34 -4.91
N ASP A 62 23.05 0.34 -4.13
CA ASP A 62 22.18 -0.35 -3.18
C ASP A 62 21.51 0.58 -2.17
N ASP A 63 22.28 1.49 -1.55
CA ASP A 63 21.76 2.50 -0.61
C ASP A 63 20.66 3.39 -1.24
N MET A 64 20.82 3.73 -2.52
CA MET A 64 19.84 4.55 -3.25
C MET A 64 18.60 3.74 -3.60
N SER A 65 18.79 2.47 -3.99
CA SER A 65 17.71 1.53 -4.26
C SER A 65 16.87 1.29 -3.01
N LEU A 66 17.52 1.07 -1.86
CA LEU A 66 16.86 0.88 -0.58
C LEU A 66 16.10 2.13 -0.15
N SER A 67 16.75 3.30 -0.14
CA SER A 67 16.12 4.57 0.23
C SER A 67 14.90 4.87 -0.65
N THR A 68 15.02 4.66 -1.96
CA THR A 68 13.93 4.88 -2.92
C THR A 68 12.78 3.91 -2.67
N SER A 69 13.06 2.62 -2.43
CA SER A 69 12.04 1.60 -2.15
C SER A 69 11.21 1.92 -0.90
N VAL A 70 11.87 2.39 0.16
CA VAL A 70 11.23 2.81 1.40
C VAL A 70 10.34 4.04 1.17
N ILE A 71 10.86 5.07 0.48
CA ILE A 71 10.09 6.29 0.18
C ILE A 71 8.84 5.96 -0.65
N ILE A 72 8.96 5.10 -1.66
CA ILE A 72 7.84 4.68 -2.50
C ILE A 72 6.80 3.92 -1.66
N SER A 73 7.22 3.00 -0.80
CA SER A 73 6.30 2.26 0.07
C SER A 73 5.60 3.16 1.09
N MET A 74 6.33 4.06 1.76
CA MET A 74 5.74 5.03 2.69
C MET A 74 4.75 5.95 1.97
N GLY A 75 5.13 6.45 0.79
CA GLY A 75 4.28 7.29 -0.05
C GLY A 75 2.98 6.56 -0.42
N ASN A 76 3.05 5.28 -0.79
CA ASN A 76 1.88 4.47 -1.09
C ASN A 76 0.94 4.34 0.12
N GLY A 77 1.46 4.02 1.30
CA GLY A 77 0.66 3.92 2.53
C GLY A 77 -0.03 5.25 2.89
N ILE A 78 0.71 6.37 2.86
CA ILE A 78 0.15 7.71 3.12
C ILE A 78 -0.93 8.07 2.11
N ILE A 79 -0.68 7.85 0.81
CA ILE A 79 -1.66 8.14 -0.25
C ILE A 79 -2.93 7.32 -0.03
N LYS A 80 -2.81 6.04 0.33
CA LYS A 80 -3.96 5.17 0.59
C LYS A 80 -4.77 5.64 1.79
N GLU A 81 -4.14 5.99 2.91
CA GLU A 81 -4.86 6.49 4.09
C GLU A 81 -5.54 7.85 3.83
N VAL A 82 -4.87 8.75 3.10
CA VAL A 82 -5.48 10.01 2.67
C VAL A 82 -6.65 9.75 1.73
N TRP A 83 -6.53 8.78 0.82
CA TRP A 83 -7.61 8.37 -0.07
C TRP A 83 -8.79 7.83 0.73
N ASP A 84 -8.56 6.91 1.66
CA ASP A 84 -9.60 6.32 2.50
C ASP A 84 -10.33 7.40 3.30
N SER A 85 -9.62 8.37 3.88
CA SER A 85 -10.24 9.49 4.61
C SER A 85 -11.16 10.37 3.77
N ARG A 86 -11.06 10.29 2.43
CA ARG A 86 -11.92 11.04 1.49
C ARG A 86 -13.12 10.22 1.03
N GLN A 87 -13.17 8.92 1.36
CA GLN A 87 -14.29 8.06 1.00
C GLN A 87 -15.47 8.24 1.96
N PRO A 88 -16.70 7.93 1.53
CA PRO A 88 -17.85 7.87 2.41
C PRO A 88 -17.56 6.98 3.62
N SER A 89 -17.73 7.49 4.84
CA SER A 89 -17.42 6.76 6.09
C SER A 89 -15.97 6.24 6.20
N GLY A 90 -15.02 6.86 5.50
CA GLY A 90 -13.62 6.52 5.60
C GLY A 90 -12.90 7.32 6.69
N PHE A 91 -11.82 6.75 7.23
CA PHE A 91 -11.01 7.39 8.27
C PHE A 91 -9.54 7.00 8.08
N ILE A 92 -8.63 7.78 8.67
CA ILE A 92 -7.21 7.42 8.75
C ILE A 92 -7.02 6.46 9.91
N SER A 93 -6.56 5.25 9.63
CA SER A 93 -6.20 4.28 10.66
C SER A 93 -4.72 4.40 11.01
N ARG A 94 -4.44 4.73 12.27
CA ARG A 94 -3.08 4.64 12.81
C ARG A 94 -2.55 3.21 12.81
N ARG A 95 -3.43 2.21 12.87
CA ARG A 95 -3.06 0.79 12.91
C ARG A 95 -2.62 0.32 11.53
N ASP A 96 -3.24 0.83 10.47
CA ASP A 96 -2.81 0.62 9.08
C ASP A 96 -1.42 1.21 8.84
N ILE A 97 -1.18 2.45 9.28
CA ILE A 97 0.14 3.07 9.20
C ILE A 97 1.20 2.23 9.93
N ILE A 98 0.88 1.68 11.10
CA ILE A 98 1.80 0.81 11.86
C ILE A 98 2.06 -0.50 11.10
N ALA A 99 1.03 -1.09 10.48
CA ALA A 99 1.18 -2.29 9.67
C ALA A 99 2.05 -2.03 8.42
N ASP A 100 1.91 -0.87 7.78
CA ASP A 100 2.77 -0.46 6.66
C ASP A 100 4.23 -0.32 7.08
N VAL A 101 4.49 0.37 8.21
CA VAL A 101 5.84 0.51 8.76
C VAL A 101 6.44 -0.86 9.11
N ALA A 102 5.66 -1.76 9.71
CA ALA A 102 6.10 -3.12 9.99
C ALA A 102 6.46 -3.90 8.72
N GLY A 103 5.67 -3.75 7.65
CA GLY A 103 5.93 -4.33 6.34
C GLY A 103 7.22 -3.81 5.71
N ILE A 104 7.44 -2.48 5.79
CA ILE A 104 8.67 -1.85 5.32
C ILE A 104 9.89 -2.40 6.06
N ILE A 105 9.85 -2.46 7.40
CA ILE A 105 10.93 -3.01 8.21
C ILE A 105 11.20 -4.48 7.85
N ALA A 106 10.15 -5.28 7.64
CA ALA A 106 10.31 -6.66 7.21
C ALA A 106 10.99 -6.77 5.83
N GLY A 107 10.61 -5.91 4.88
CA GLY A 107 11.26 -5.84 3.56
C GLY A 107 12.75 -5.47 3.66
N ILE A 108 13.09 -4.45 4.47
CA ILE A 108 14.48 -4.06 4.74
C ILE A 108 15.25 -5.23 5.34
N TRP A 109 14.66 -5.91 6.33
CA TRP A 109 15.30 -7.05 6.97
C TRP A 109 15.58 -8.19 5.98
N ILE A 110 14.61 -8.53 5.12
CA ILE A 110 14.79 -9.56 4.08
C ILE A 110 15.91 -9.19 3.10
N ILE A 111 16.01 -7.92 2.69
CA ILE A 111 17.10 -7.44 1.82
C ILE A 111 18.47 -7.60 2.50
N SER A 112 18.53 -7.48 3.83
CA SER A 112 19.77 -7.59 4.60
C SER A 112 20.23 -9.01 4.92
N LEU A 113 19.43 -10.03 4.58
CA LEU A 113 19.78 -11.45 4.77
C LEU A 113 20.76 -11.95 3.70
#